data_AF-A0A960Y3A4-F1
#
_entry.id   AF-A0A960Y3A4-F1
#
_cell.length_a   1.000
_cell.length_b   1.000
_cell.length_c   1.000
_cell.angle_alpha   90.00
_cell.angle_beta   90.00
_cell.angle_gamma   90.00
#
_symmetry.space_group_name_H-M   'P 1'
#
loop_
_entity.id
_entity.type
_entity.pdbx_description
1 polymer ?
#
loop_
_entity_poly.entity_id
_entity_poly.type
_entity_poly.pdbx_seq_one_letter_code
_entity_poly.pdbx_strand_id
1 'polypeptide(L)'
;MDVKLTLKLDKSVIKKAKDYASSRNESLSALVEKYFLELTSETNFKQALSPNVRKISGILKNKNVNYKEDVSNYLSGKYLNND
;
A
#
# COMPACT_ATOMS: atom_id res chain seq x y z
N MET A 1 -15.90 13.13 20.61
CA MET A 1 -15.24 13.95 21.64
C MET A 1 -13.79 13.56 21.59
N ASP A 2 -12.89 14.52 21.41
CA ASP A 2 -11.51 14.19 21.05
C ASP A 2 -10.63 14.19 22.30
N VAL A 3 -9.84 13.13 22.46
CA VAL A 3 -8.95 12.95 23.61
C VAL A 3 -7.50 12.88 23.13
N LYS A 4 -6.58 13.52 23.86
CA LYS A 4 -5.15 13.48 23.54
C LYS A 4 -4.54 12.18 24.06
N LEU A 5 -4.03 11.35 23.16
CA LEU A 5 -3.21 10.19 23.47
C LEU A 5 -1.73 10.59 23.48
N THR A 6 -1.02 10.33 24.58
CA THR A 6 0.43 10.57 24.69
C THR A 6 1.18 9.25 24.65
N LEU A 7 2.05 9.09 23.65
CA LEU A 7 2.86 7.87 23.46
C LEU A 7 4.34 8.18 23.73
N LYS A 8 5.03 7.29 24.44
CA LYS A 8 6.48 7.37 24.63
C LYS A 8 7.16 6.67 23.45
N LEU A 9 7.90 7.43 22.66
CA LEU A 9 8.57 6.98 21.45
C LEU A 9 9.95 7.62 21.36
N ASP A 10 10.85 6.99 20.60
CA ASP A 10 12.14 7.58 20.31
C ASP A 10 12.00 8.87 19.50
N LYS A 11 12.84 9.85 19.83
CA LYS A 11 12.84 11.17 19.15
C LYS A 11 13.07 11.05 17.65
N SER A 12 13.90 10.09 17.22
CA SER A 12 14.16 9.82 15.81
C SER A 12 12.93 9.31 15.06
N VAL A 13 12.11 8.47 15.72
CA VAL A 13 10.85 7.95 15.17
C VAL A 13 9.83 9.08 15.05
N ILE A 14 9.69 9.93 16.07
CA ILE A 14 8.79 11.09 16.04
C ILE A 14 9.14 12.01 14.86
N LYS A 15 10.43 12.26 14.61
CA LYS A 15 10.87 13.08 13.47
C LYS A 15 10.45 12.45 12.14
N LYS A 16 10.76 11.18 11.92
CA LYS A 16 10.40 10.47 10.68
C LYS A 16 8.88 10.45 10.45
N ALA A 17 8.11 10.25 11.51
CA ALA A 17 6.65 10.23 11.43
C ALA A 17 6.08 11.61 11.05
N LYS A 18 6.62 12.70 11.61
CA LYS A 18 6.25 14.07 11.23
C LYS A 18 6.61 14.37 9.78
N ASP A 19 7.84 14.04 9.37
CA ASP A 19 8.30 14.26 7.98
C ASP A 19 7.39 13.52 6.98
N TYR A 20 7.02 12.27 7.29
CA TYR A 20 6.09 11.47 6.48
C TYR A 20 4.70 12.10 6.40
N ALA A 21 4.11 12.50 7.52
CA ALA A 21 2.79 13.11 7.57
C ALA A 21 2.76 14.43 6.76
N SER A 22 3.79 15.27 6.92
CA SER A 22 3.96 16.51 6.16
C SER A 22 4.08 16.27 4.66
N SER A 23 4.84 15.23 4.23
CA SER A 23 4.97 14.89 2.81
C SER A 23 3.63 14.50 2.14
N ARG A 24 2.63 14.12 2.94
CA ARG A 24 1.30 13.71 2.49
C ARG A 24 0.22 14.77 2.75
N ASN A 25 0.59 15.97 3.20
CA ASN A 25 -0.36 17.01 3.61
C ASN A 25 -1.39 16.50 4.65
N GLU A 26 -0.94 15.62 5.55
CA GLU A 26 -1.79 15.02 6.57
C GLU A 26 -1.22 15.29 7.98
N SER A 27 -2.09 15.41 8.98
CA SER A 27 -1.63 15.56 10.37
C SER A 27 -1.20 14.20 10.94
N LEU A 28 -0.20 14.22 11.83
CA LEU A 28 0.28 12.99 12.46
C LEU A 28 -0.82 12.32 13.31
N SER A 29 -1.71 13.11 13.94
CA SER A 29 -2.84 12.57 14.70
C SER A 29 -3.85 11.86 13.79
N ALA A 30 -4.17 12.43 12.62
CA ALA A 30 -5.08 11.79 11.65
C ALA A 30 -4.48 10.48 11.10
N LEU A 31 -3.18 10.47 10.82
CA LEU A 31 -2.49 9.26 10.36
C LEU A 31 -2.57 8.13 11.40
N VAL A 32 -2.32 8.45 12.67
CA VAL A 32 -2.36 7.47 13.76
C VAL A 32 -3.79 7.01 14.07
N GLU A 33 -4.76 7.92 14.01
CA GLU A 33 -6.17 7.59 14.18
C GLU A 33 -6.64 6.61 13.10
N LYS A 34 -6.32 6.86 11.83
CA LYS A 34 -6.60 5.92 10.73
C LYS A 34 -5.97 4.54 10.97
N TYR A 35 -4.71 4.51 11.41
CA TYR A 35 -4.03 3.26 11.73
C TYR A 35 -4.75 2.49 12.84
N PHE A 36 -5.16 3.16 13.91
CA PHE A 36 -5.92 2.49 14.97
C PHE A 36 -7.27 1.99 14.49
N LEU A 37 -7.98 2.77 13.66
CA LEU A 37 -9.24 2.34 13.06
C LEU A 37 -9.05 1.08 12.20
N GLU A 38 -8.01 1.03 11.37
CA GLU A 38 -7.66 -0.16 10.58
C GLU A 38 -7.27 -1.36 11.45
N LEU A 39 -6.54 -1.11 12.54
CA LEU A 39 -6.08 -2.14 13.47
C LEU A 39 -7.25 -2.78 14.25
N THR A 40 -8.23 -1.95 14.66
CA THR A 40 -9.37 -2.39 15.47
C THR A 40 -10.60 -2.75 14.65
N SER A 41 -10.60 -2.54 13.34
CA SER A 41 -11.71 -2.96 12.50
C SER A 41 -11.78 -4.49 12.45
N GLU A 42 -12.59 -5.08 13.33
CA GLU A 42 -13.04 -6.47 13.24
C GLU A 42 -14.01 -6.63 12.06
N THR A 43 -13.54 -6.39 10.84
CA THR A 43 -14.35 -6.64 9.64
C THR A 43 -13.48 -7.24 8.55
N ASN A 44 -13.44 -8.57 8.58
CA ASN A 44 -13.21 -9.42 7.42
C ASN A 44 -11.99 -9.06 6.58
N PHE A 45 -10.84 -9.63 6.97
CA PHE A 45 -9.70 -9.89 6.08
C PHE A 45 -10.05 -10.79 4.87
N LYS A 46 -11.30 -10.81 4.38
CA LYS A 46 -11.55 -11.03 2.96
C LYS A 46 -10.98 -9.82 2.26
N GLN A 47 -9.67 -9.88 1.95
CA GLN A 47 -8.93 -8.97 1.10
C GLN A 47 -9.85 -8.45 -0.01
N ALA A 48 -10.51 -7.33 0.26
CA ALA A 48 -11.30 -6.67 -0.76
C ALA A 48 -10.24 -6.08 -1.66
N LEU A 49 -9.92 -6.79 -2.74
CA LEU A 49 -9.02 -6.31 -3.77
C LEU A 49 -9.39 -4.85 -4.04
N SER A 50 -8.41 -3.95 -3.91
CA SER A 50 -8.65 -2.52 -4.09
C SER A 50 -9.40 -2.31 -5.40
N PRO A 51 -10.27 -1.29 -5.54
CA PRO A 51 -11.07 -1.09 -6.75
C PRO A 51 -10.23 -1.15 -8.03
N ASN A 52 -8.99 -0.67 -7.97
CA ASN A 52 -8.04 -0.72 -9.08
C ASN A 52 -7.54 -2.15 -9.34
N VAL A 53 -7.15 -2.90 -8.31
CA VAL A 53 -6.73 -4.29 -8.46
C VAL A 53 -7.90 -5.14 -8.99
N ARG A 54 -9.13 -4.93 -8.51
CA ARG A 54 -10.32 -5.62 -9.00
C ARG A 54 -10.60 -5.33 -10.48
N LYS A 55 -10.46 -4.08 -10.92
CA LYS A 55 -10.58 -3.70 -12.34
C LYS A 55 -9.52 -4.40 -13.19
N ILE A 56 -8.26 -4.40 -12.75
CA ILE A 56 -7.15 -5.06 -13.44
C ILE A 56 -7.37 -6.58 -13.50
N SER A 57 -7.70 -7.21 -12.38
CA SER A 57 -8.03 -8.63 -12.30
C SER A 57 -9.20 -9.00 -13.23
N GLY A 58 -10.22 -8.14 -13.36
CA GLY A 58 -11.34 -8.33 -14.27
C GLY A 58 -10.93 -8.32 -15.75
N ILE A 59 -10.01 -7.41 -16.14
CA ILE A 59 -9.46 -7.34 -17.49
C ILE A 59 -8.65 -8.60 -17.83
N LEU A 60 -7.91 -9.13 -16.86
CA LEU A 60 -7.08 -10.32 -17.03
C LEU A 60 -7.89 -11.63 -17.05
N LYS A 61 -9.07 -11.68 -16.40
CA LYS A 61 -9.89 -12.90 -16.28
C LYS A 61 -10.37 -13.46 -17.62
N ASN A 62 -10.48 -12.61 -18.64
CA ASN A 62 -10.93 -12.97 -19.98
C ASN A 62 -9.78 -13.11 -21.00
N LYS A 63 -8.52 -13.07 -20.55
CA LYS A 63 -7.35 -13.25 -21.41
C LYS A 63 -6.68 -14.59 -21.11
N ASN A 64 -6.32 -15.30 -22.16
CA ASN A 64 -5.48 -16.49 -22.05
C ASN A 64 -4.02 -16.02 -21.88
N VAL A 65 -3.63 -15.73 -20.64
CA VAL A 65 -2.30 -15.20 -20.32
C VAL A 65 -1.36 -16.37 -20.05
N ASN A 66 -0.40 -16.61 -20.93
CA ASN A 66 0.70 -17.54 -20.64
C ASN A 66 1.76 -16.81 -19.79
N TYR A 67 1.44 -16.63 -18.51
CA TYR A 67 2.22 -15.82 -17.58
C TYR A 67 3.72 -16.12 -17.60
N LYS A 68 4.09 -17.41 -17.70
CA LYS A 68 5.50 -17.82 -17.70
C LYS A 68 6.23 -17.36 -18.96
N GLU A 69 5.58 -17.49 -20.11
CA GLU A 69 6.17 -17.12 -21.41
C GLU A 69 6.26 -15.61 -21.56
N ASP A 70 5.20 -14.88 -21.20
CA ASP A 70 5.17 -13.41 -21.24
C ASP A 70 6.24 -12.78 -20.33
N VAL A 71 6.41 -13.32 -19.11
CA VAL A 71 7.43 -12.86 -18.18
C VAL A 71 8.83 -13.18 -18.71
N SER A 72 9.05 -14.39 -19.23
CA SER A 72 10.34 -14.79 -19.82
C SER A 72 10.73 -13.88 -20.99
N ASN A 73 9.79 -13.58 -21.89
CA ASN A 73 10.01 -12.70 -23.03
C ASN A 73 10.28 -11.25 -22.60
N TYR A 74 9.53 -10.72 -21.63
CA TYR A 74 9.76 -9.38 -21.10
C TYR A 74 11.14 -9.23 -20.43
N LEU A 75 11.52 -10.19 -19.57
CA LEU A 75 12.81 -10.16 -18.88
C LEU A 75 13.95 -10.33 -19.88
N SER A 76 13.79 -11.20 -20.88
CA SER A 76 14.77 -11.35 -21.96
C SER A 76 14.93 -10.04 -22.74
N GLY A 77 13.83 -9.42 -23.19
CA GLY A 77 13.91 -8.13 -23.89
C GLY A 77 14.50 -6.99 -23.05
N LYS A 78 14.23 -6.96 -21.74
CA LYS A 78 14.70 -5.90 -20.85
C LYS A 78 16.17 -6.01 -20.47
N TYR A 79 16.68 -7.24 -20.32
CA TYR A 79 18.02 -7.49 -19.77
C TYR A 79 18.99 -8.15 -20.75
N LEU A 80 18.49 -8.79 -21.83
CA LEU A 80 19.31 -9.48 -22.83
C LEU A 80 19.41 -8.72 -24.16
N ASN A 81 18.57 -7.71 -24.42
CA ASN A 81 18.62 -6.88 -25.64
C ASN A 81 19.17 -5.46 -25.37
N ASN A 82 20.17 -5.32 -24.49
CA ASN A 82 20.98 -4.11 -24.42
C ASN A 82 22.32 -4.40 -25.11
N ASP A 83 22.35 -4.21 -26.43
CA ASP A 83 23.53 -3.80 -27.20
C ASP A 83 23.35 -2.35 -27.64
#